data_AF-A0A437Q7P6-F1
#
_entry.id   AF-A0A437Q7P6-F1
#
_cell.length_a   1.000
_cell.length_b   1.000
_cell.length_c   1.000
_cell.angle_alpha   90.00
_cell.angle_beta   90.00
_cell.angle_gamma   90.00
#
_symmetry.space_group_name_H-M   'P 1'
#
loop_
_entity.id
_entity.type
_entity.pdbx_description
1 polymer ?
#
loop_
_entity_poly.entity_id
_entity_poly.type
_entity_poly.pdbx_seq_one_letter_code
_entity_poly.pdbx_strand_id
1 'polypeptide(L)'
;MLIRQRRHERQYQALITVLRNEIRSITGSSIGMGKRLVDIEQRLNITVEKQLELENRDPGELAYNQAAKLMEMGAGVDDLVKNCGIGRPEAELMALLHKEMHPAGSRGLEGKS
;
A
#
# COMPACT_ATOMS: atom_id res chain seq x y z
N MET A 1 54.53 -33.62 -35.16
CA MET A 1 53.64 -32.50 -35.56
C MET A 1 52.17 -32.78 -35.22
N LEU A 2 51.59 -33.91 -35.67
CA LEU A 2 50.19 -34.28 -35.45
C LEU A 2 49.73 -34.37 -33.97
N ILE A 3 50.60 -34.79 -33.05
CA ILE A 3 50.26 -34.91 -31.62
C ILE A 3 50.03 -33.52 -30.98
N ARG A 4 50.87 -32.52 -31.31
CA ARG A 4 50.66 -31.14 -30.85
C ARG A 4 49.36 -30.58 -31.42
N GLN A 5 49.08 -30.82 -32.69
CA GLN A 5 47.86 -30.36 -33.35
C GLN A 5 46.60 -30.95 -32.71
N ARG A 6 46.56 -32.27 -32.48
CA ARG A 6 45.45 -32.93 -31.76
C ARG A 6 45.29 -32.40 -30.33
N ARG A 7 46.39 -32.03 -29.66
CA ARG A 7 46.33 -31.47 -28.30
C ARG A 7 45.69 -30.09 -28.29
N HIS A 8 46.09 -29.22 -29.23
CA HIS A 8 45.47 -27.90 -29.39
C HIS A 8 43.99 -28.01 -29.74
N GLU A 9 43.62 -28.91 -30.65
CA GLU A 9 42.23 -29.12 -31.04
C GLU A 9 41.36 -29.60 -29.86
N ARG A 10 41.88 -30.51 -29.03
CA ARG A 10 41.21 -30.90 -27.78
C ARG A 10 41.07 -29.74 -26.80
N GLN A 11 42.08 -28.89 -26.68
CA GLN A 11 42.03 -27.71 -25.81
C GLN A 11 40.98 -26.70 -26.29
N TYR A 12 40.92 -26.43 -27.59
CA TYR A 12 39.89 -25.55 -28.16
C TYR A 12 38.49 -26.13 -28.00
N GLN A 13 38.29 -27.44 -28.20
CA GLN A 13 36.99 -28.06 -27.99
C GLN A 13 36.54 -28.02 -26.52
N ALA A 14 37.47 -28.21 -25.59
CA ALA A 14 37.19 -28.05 -24.15
C ALA A 14 36.78 -26.60 -23.83
N LEU A 15 37.51 -25.61 -24.34
CA LEU A 15 37.20 -24.19 -24.13
C LEU A 15 35.84 -23.80 -24.72
N ILE A 16 35.54 -24.24 -25.95
CA ILE A 16 34.23 -24.01 -26.59
C ILE A 16 33.11 -24.59 -25.75
N THR A 17 33.31 -25.78 -25.18
CA THR A 17 32.31 -26.42 -24.33
C THR A 17 32.06 -25.62 -23.04
N VAL A 18 33.12 -25.13 -22.40
CA VAL A 18 33.01 -24.28 -21.21
C VAL A 18 32.26 -22.98 -21.54
N LEU A 19 32.67 -22.27 -22.59
CA LEU A 19 32.04 -21.01 -23.01
C LEU A 19 30.55 -21.20 -23.36
N ARG A 20 30.19 -22.30 -24.03
CA ARG A 20 28.78 -22.62 -24.31
C ARG A 20 27.97 -22.81 -23.03
N ASN A 21 28.54 -23.47 -22.03
CA ASN A 21 27.88 -23.66 -20.74
C ASN A 21 27.72 -22.35 -19.97
N GLU A 22 28.74 -21.48 -19.98
CA GLU A 22 28.67 -20.15 -19.38
C GLU A 22 27.60 -19.28 -20.05
N ILE A 23 27.57 -19.23 -21.39
CA ILE A 23 26.54 -18.50 -22.16
C ILE A 23 25.15 -19.02 -21.80
N ARG A 24 24.97 -20.34 -21.68
CA ARG A 24 23.69 -20.93 -21.29
C ARG A 24 23.27 -20.51 -19.88
N SER A 25 24.21 -20.52 -18.94
CA SER A 25 23.97 -20.10 -17.56
C SER A 25 23.62 -18.62 -17.45
N ILE A 26 24.34 -17.76 -18.17
CA ILE A 26 24.07 -16.32 -18.25
C ILE A 26 22.69 -16.08 -18.88
N THR A 27 22.39 -16.74 -20.00
CA THR A 27 21.10 -16.60 -20.68
C THR A 27 19.94 -16.99 -19.75
N GLY A 28 20.06 -18.12 -19.05
CA GLY A 28 19.07 -18.55 -18.06
C GLY A 28 18.90 -17.54 -16.93
N SER A 29 20.01 -16.99 -16.43
CA SER A 29 20.02 -15.96 -15.38
C SER A 29 19.35 -14.66 -15.86
N SER A 30 19.67 -14.18 -17.05
CA SER A 30 19.09 -12.98 -17.66
C SER A 30 17.58 -13.12 -17.88
N ILE A 31 17.10 -14.29 -18.32
CA ILE A 31 15.65 -14.57 -18.43
C ILE A 31 14.99 -14.50 -17.05
N GLY A 32 15.60 -15.10 -16.03
CA GLY A 32 15.10 -15.06 -14.65
C GLY A 32 15.06 -13.63 -14.08
N MET A 33 16.08 -12.82 -14.40
CA MET A 33 16.10 -11.40 -14.05
C MET A 33 15.00 -10.61 -14.78
N GLY A 34 14.79 -10.85 -16.07
CA GLY A 34 13.73 -10.20 -16.85
C GLY A 34 12.33 -10.47 -16.28
N LYS A 35 12.04 -11.72 -15.89
CA LYS A 35 10.77 -12.07 -15.22
C LYS A 35 10.58 -11.33 -13.89
N ARG A 36 11.65 -11.24 -13.08
CA ARG A 36 11.61 -10.50 -11.80
C ARG A 36 11.43 -9.00 -12.01
N LEU A 37 12.02 -8.43 -13.06
CA LEU A 37 11.87 -7.01 -13.39
C LEU A 37 10.41 -6.70 -13.75
N VAL A 38 9.77 -7.53 -14.57
CA VAL A 38 8.34 -7.39 -14.91
C VAL A 38 7.44 -7.48 -13.67
N ASP A 39 7.70 -8.43 -12.76
CA ASP A 39 6.93 -8.55 -11.51
C ASP A 39 7.11 -7.32 -10.61
N ILE A 40 8.34 -6.78 -10.52
CA ILE A 40 8.62 -5.55 -9.77
C ILE A 40 7.89 -4.35 -10.39
N GLU A 41 7.94 -4.20 -11.71
CA GLU A 41 7.26 -3.12 -12.44
C GLU A 41 5.75 -3.18 -12.21
N GLN A 42 5.15 -4.36 -12.27
CA GLN A 42 3.73 -4.55 -11.98
C GLN A 42 3.38 -4.13 -10.55
N ARG A 43 4.17 -4.56 -9.56
CA ARG A 43 3.95 -4.18 -8.15
C ARG A 43 4.13 -2.69 -7.94
N LEU A 44 5.12 -2.09 -8.57
CA LEU A 44 5.38 -0.66 -8.49
C LEU A 44 4.20 0.14 -9.05
N ASN A 45 3.65 -0.26 -10.20
CA ASN A 45 2.48 0.40 -10.78
C ASN A 45 1.27 0.36 -9.83
N ILE A 46 1.00 -0.79 -9.20
CA ILE A 46 -0.06 -0.92 -8.19
C ILE A 46 0.21 -0.02 -6.98
N THR A 47 1.47 0.06 -6.52
CA THR A 47 1.84 0.94 -5.41
C THR A 47 1.64 2.41 -5.76
N VAL A 48 2.02 2.83 -6.97
CA VAL A 48 1.84 4.21 -7.45
C VAL A 48 0.35 4.55 -7.53
N GLU A 49 -0.49 3.65 -8.05
CA GLU A 49 -1.94 3.83 -8.11
C GLU A 49 -2.53 4.06 -6.71
N LYS A 50 -2.19 3.19 -5.74
CA LYS A 50 -2.62 3.34 -4.34
C LYS A 50 -2.10 4.62 -3.69
N GLN A 51 -0.88 5.04 -4.02
CA GLN A 51 -0.33 6.28 -3.50
C GLN A 51 -1.12 7.48 -4.02
N LEU A 52 -1.50 7.47 -5.30
CA LEU A 52 -2.35 8.50 -5.90
C LEU A 52 -3.74 8.53 -5.25
N GLU A 53 -4.32 7.37 -4.96
CA GLU A 53 -5.58 7.29 -4.21
C GLU A 53 -5.47 7.92 -2.81
N LEU A 54 -4.35 7.70 -2.11
CA LEU A 54 -4.10 8.28 -0.79
C LEU A 54 -3.84 9.79 -0.85
N GLU A 55 -3.12 10.27 -1.87
CA GLU A 55 -2.88 11.70 -2.08
C GLU A 55 -4.16 12.46 -2.41
N ASN A 56 -5.08 11.84 -3.16
CA ASN A 56 -6.37 12.43 -3.49
C ASN A 56 -7.40 12.31 -2.36
N ARG A 57 -7.11 11.56 -1.29
CA ARG A 57 -8.03 11.40 -0.18
C ARG A 57 -7.99 12.63 0.73
N ASP A 58 -9.12 13.29 0.89
CA ASP A 58 -9.23 14.43 1.81
C ASP A 58 -9.00 13.96 3.26
N PRO A 59 -7.97 14.48 3.97
CA PRO A 59 -7.76 14.19 5.38
C PRO A 59 -8.98 14.50 6.25
N GLY A 60 -9.77 15.51 5.86
CA GLY A 60 -11.01 15.88 6.53
C GLY A 60 -12.04 14.76 6.50
N GLU A 61 -12.24 14.09 5.35
CA GLU A 61 -13.20 12.99 5.23
C GLU A 61 -12.92 11.84 6.21
N LEU A 62 -11.65 11.50 6.43
CA LEU A 62 -11.31 10.44 7.40
C LEU A 62 -11.67 10.87 8.83
N ALA A 63 -11.31 12.10 9.21
CA ALA A 63 -11.61 12.66 10.53
C ALA A 63 -13.13 12.75 10.77
N TYR A 64 -13.90 13.18 9.77
CA TYR A 64 -15.36 13.24 9.83
C TYR A 64 -16.00 11.85 9.91
N ASN A 65 -15.53 10.88 9.12
CA ASN A 65 -16.04 9.50 9.20
C ASN A 65 -15.78 8.88 10.59
N GLN A 66 -14.60 9.12 11.17
CA GLN A 66 -14.27 8.65 12.51
C GLN A 66 -15.12 9.35 13.59
N ALA A 67 -15.32 10.66 13.45
CA ALA A 67 -16.17 11.45 14.34
C ALA A 67 -17.65 11.02 14.28
N ALA A 68 -18.18 10.76 13.09
CA ALA A 68 -19.55 10.27 12.91
C ALA A 68 -19.76 8.92 13.62
N LYS A 69 -18.83 7.97 13.43
CA LYS A 69 -18.89 6.66 14.08
C LYS A 69 -18.76 6.74 15.61
N LEU A 70 -17.91 7.63 16.12
CA LEU A 70 -17.81 7.88 17.56
C LEU A 70 -19.10 8.50 18.12
N MET A 71 -19.73 9.40 17.37
CA MET A 71 -20.99 10.02 17.75
C MET A 71 -22.16 9.02 17.75
N GLU A 72 -22.20 8.10 16.79
CA GLU A 72 -23.15 6.96 16.80
C GLU A 72 -23.00 6.07 18.04
N MET A 73 -21.76 5.96 18.56
CA MET A 73 -21.47 5.26 19.81
C MET A 73 -21.74 6.11 21.06
N GLY A 74 -22.26 7.33 20.90
CA GLY A 74 -22.65 8.22 22.00
C GLY A 74 -21.52 9.13 22.53
N ALA A 75 -20.42 9.27 21.81
CA ALA A 75 -19.34 10.19 22.20
C ALA A 75 -19.79 11.66 22.14
N GLY A 76 -19.32 12.46 23.09
CA GLY A 76 -19.64 13.89 23.17
C GLY A 76 -18.69 14.76 22.34
N VAL A 77 -19.02 16.06 22.19
CA VAL A 77 -18.23 17.04 21.42
C VAL A 77 -16.75 17.06 21.85
N ASP A 78 -16.46 17.01 23.15
CA ASP A 78 -15.09 17.01 23.66
C ASP A 78 -14.29 15.75 23.25
N ASP A 79 -14.96 14.60 23.17
CA ASP A 79 -14.34 13.34 22.73
C ASP A 79 -14.01 13.36 21.24
N LEU A 80 -14.86 13.99 20.44
CA LEU A 80 -14.63 14.14 19.00
C LEU A 80 -13.42 15.04 18.72
N VAL A 81 -13.33 16.18 19.40
CA VAL A 81 -12.17 17.09 19.25
C VAL A 81 -10.88 16.38 19.65
N LYS A 82 -10.90 15.65 20.77
CA LYS A 82 -9.72 14.95 21.31
C LYS A 82 -9.28 13.76 20.46
N ASN A 83 -10.23 12.96 19.95
CA ASN A 83 -9.93 11.66 19.34
C ASN A 83 -9.94 11.69 17.80
N CYS A 84 -10.61 12.66 17.18
CA CYS A 84 -10.71 12.79 15.72
C CYS A 84 -9.92 13.99 15.17
N GLY A 85 -9.45 14.90 16.03
CA GLY A 85 -8.65 16.06 15.61
C GLY A 85 -9.41 17.11 14.82
N ILE A 86 -10.74 17.08 14.84
CA ILE A 86 -11.61 18.10 14.25
C ILE A 86 -11.75 19.31 15.17
N GLY A 87 -12.00 20.49 14.61
CA GLY A 87 -12.20 21.71 15.39
C GLY A 87 -13.45 21.63 16.27
N ARG A 88 -13.44 22.33 17.42
CA ARG A 88 -14.65 22.43 18.27
C ARG A 88 -15.89 22.92 17.51
N PRO A 89 -15.81 23.95 16.63
CA PRO A 89 -16.96 24.35 15.82
C PRO A 89 -17.47 23.26 14.88
N GLU A 90 -16.58 22.44 14.33
CA GLU A 90 -16.93 21.32 13.44
C GLU A 90 -17.63 20.19 14.23
N ALA A 91 -17.09 19.85 15.42
CA ALA A 91 -17.68 18.85 16.30
C ALA A 91 -19.08 19.27 16.80
N GLU A 92 -19.27 20.55 17.13
CA GLU A 92 -20.58 21.11 17.49
C GLU A 92 -21.57 21.03 16.33
N LEU A 93 -21.15 21.38 15.11
CA LEU A 93 -21.99 21.24 13.91
C LEU A 93 -22.41 19.79 13.66
N MET A 94 -21.48 18.84 13.78
CA MET A 94 -21.79 17.41 13.63
C MET A 94 -22.81 16.94 14.69
N ALA A 95 -22.69 17.40 15.93
CA ALA A 95 -23.61 17.04 17.01
C ALA A 95 -25.04 17.57 16.75
N LEU A 96 -25.14 18.78 16.20
CA LEU A 96 -26.42 19.36 15.78
C LEU A 96 -27.05 18.55 14.63
N LEU A 97 -26.28 18.27 13.58
CA LEU A 97 -26.74 17.48 12.43
C LEU A 97 -27.18 16.07 12.86
N HIS A 98 -26.40 15.41 13.72
CA HIS A 98 -26.75 14.08 14.22
C HIS A 98 -28.05 14.08 15.03
N LYS A 99 -28.28 15.12 15.85
CA LYS A 99 -29.53 15.31 16.60
C LYS A 99 -30.73 15.56 15.69
N GLU A 100 -30.54 16.30 14.60
CA GLU A 100 -31.59 16.54 13.60
C GLU A 100 -31.94 15.26 12.80
N MET A 101 -30.94 14.46 12.43
CA MET A 101 -31.15 13.19 11.72
C MET A 101 -31.70 12.07 12.62
N HIS A 102 -31.41 12.11 13.92
CA HIS A 102 -31.87 11.13 14.91
C HIS A 102 -32.73 11.79 16.01
N PRO A 103 -33.96 12.23 15.70
CA PRO A 103 -34.83 12.96 16.63
C PRO A 103 -35.33 12.13 17.84
N ALA A 104 -34.89 10.87 17.98
CA ALA A 104 -35.37 9.94 19.01
C ALA A 104 -34.42 9.74 20.22
N GLY A 105 -33.22 10.36 20.24
CA GLY A 105 -32.21 10.14 21.29
C GLY A 105 -32.27 11.06 22.52
N SER A 106 -33.04 12.15 22.50
CA SER A 106 -33.03 13.18 23.56
C SER A 106 -34.31 13.21 24.39
N ARG A 107 -34.69 12.07 24.99
CA ARG A 107 -35.59 12.00 26.15
C ARG A 107 -34.91 11.14 27.22
N GLY A 108 -34.03 11.74 28.01
CA GLY A 108 -33.35 10.97 29.05
C GLY A 108 -32.31 11.71 29.87
N LEU A 109 -32.46 13.00 30.16
CA LEU A 109 -31.76 13.65 31.27
C LEU A 109 -32.66 14.75 31.87
N GLU A 110 -33.82 14.35 32.37
CA GLU A 110 -34.49 15.06 33.47
C GLU A 110 -34.43 14.15 34.71
N GLY A 111 -33.85 14.67 35.78
CA GLY A 111 -33.99 14.14 37.13
C GLY A 111 -32.88 13.19 37.60
N LYS A 112 -31.94 13.71 38.38
CA LYS A 112 -31.79 13.34 39.80
C LYS A 112 -30.76 14.22 40.53
N SER A 113 -31.28 14.82 41.61
CA SER A 113 -30.63 15.37 42.82
C SER A 113 -29.73 16.58 42.70
#